data_AF-B2APC7-F1
#
_entry.id   AF-B2APC7-F1
#
_cell.length_a   1.000
_cell.length_b   1.000
_cell.length_c   1.000
_cell.angle_alpha   90.00
_cell.angle_beta   90.00
_cell.angle_gamma   90.00
#
_symmetry.space_group_name_H-M   'P 1'
#
loop_
_entity.id
_entity.type
_entity.pdbx_description
1 polymer ?
#
loop_
_entity_poly.entity_id
_entity_poly.type
_entity_poly.pdbx_seq_one_letter_code
_entity_poly.pdbx_strand_id
1 'polypeptide(L)'
;MSDCSRIQQYAEALRPFIESDEDFHRAHQEPTMIPQEVYERLSRWISDSASKIMWVEGPAFSPGSTALSKAALEATDKVLSAGIPCISYFCKSRSSFARSNAGGSGGGSGSTPRLRHRDDAVISLCYSMIRQLAYVLPLEGFKADKALDANQFEKLDGTLHSLPTALNIMNALFEYAPPVICFVIDGLQDAGDRDSIKYLWNFIILLREQMKDSSRVCKILFTTDGRSEVLDRGTEVRERVDASRPVQARGGRSFPGGVYI
;
A
#
# COMPACT_ATOMS: atom_id res chain seq x y z
N MET A 1 -11.95 11.49 -27.58
CA MET A 1 -11.59 10.84 -26.30
C MET A 1 -10.33 11.53 -25.81
N SER A 2 -10.31 12.08 -24.59
CA SER A 2 -9.10 12.70 -24.03
C SER A 2 -8.05 11.63 -23.71
N ASP A 3 -6.78 12.00 -23.64
CA ASP A 3 -5.72 11.06 -23.23
C ASP A 3 -5.95 10.51 -21.83
N CYS A 4 -6.44 11.35 -20.90
CA CYS A 4 -6.82 10.91 -19.55
C CYS A 4 -7.85 9.76 -19.59
N SER A 5 -8.92 9.90 -20.38
CA SER A 5 -9.93 8.85 -20.55
C SER A 5 -9.37 7.56 -21.17
N ARG A 6 -8.37 7.66 -22.06
CA ARG A 6 -7.69 6.50 -22.65
C ARG A 6 -6.85 5.76 -21.62
N ILE A 7 -6.06 6.48 -20.82
CA ILE A 7 -5.24 5.88 -19.76
C ILE A 7 -6.12 5.19 -18.72
N GLN A 8 -7.23 5.82 -18.31
CA GLN A 8 -8.20 5.20 -17.41
C GLN A 8 -8.78 3.91 -18.00
N GLN A 9 -9.11 3.89 -19.30
CA GLN A 9 -9.60 2.69 -19.97
C GLN A 9 -8.55 1.57 -19.98
N TYR A 10 -7.28 1.87 -20.28
CA TYR A 10 -6.21 0.88 -20.25
C TYR A 10 -5.97 0.35 -18.84
N ALA A 11 -6.01 1.23 -17.84
CA ALA A 11 -5.79 0.86 -16.46
C ALA A 11 -6.96 0.04 -15.87
N GLU A 12 -8.18 0.21 -16.37
CA GLU A 12 -9.32 -0.63 -15.95
C GLU A 12 -9.16 -2.09 -16.38
N ALA A 13 -8.42 -2.36 -17.46
CA ALA A 13 -8.10 -3.73 -17.87
C ALA A 13 -7.22 -4.48 -16.84
N LEU A 14 -6.59 -3.76 -15.90
CA LEU A 14 -5.77 -4.35 -14.84
C LEU A 14 -6.60 -4.90 -13.66
N ARG A 15 -7.89 -4.57 -13.60
CA ARG A 15 -8.80 -4.97 -12.50
C ARG A 15 -8.76 -6.46 -12.15
N PRO A 16 -8.66 -7.42 -13.09
CA PRO A 16 -8.60 -8.86 -12.74
C PRO A 16 -7.37 -9.27 -11.91
N PHE A 17 -6.31 -8.46 -11.90
CA PHE A 17 -5.07 -8.72 -11.17
C PHE A 17 -4.97 -7.96 -9.84
N ILE A 18 -5.97 -7.15 -9.51
CA ILE A 18 -5.95 -6.26 -8.34
C ILE A 18 -6.86 -6.84 -7.23
N GLU A 19 -6.34 -6.87 -6.01
CA GLU A 19 -7.14 -7.19 -4.82
C GLU A 19 -8.18 -6.10 -4.55
N SER A 20 -9.45 -6.48 -4.36
CA SER A 20 -10.53 -5.54 -4.03
C SER A 20 -10.45 -5.08 -2.56
N ASP A 21 -10.40 -3.78 -2.31
CA ASP A 21 -10.41 -3.23 -0.95
C ASP A 21 -11.81 -3.31 -0.30
N GLU A 22 -12.88 -3.59 -1.04
CA GLU A 22 -14.27 -3.60 -0.52
C GLU A 22 -14.49 -4.65 0.59
N ASP A 23 -13.88 -5.82 0.45
CA ASP A 23 -13.94 -6.86 1.48
C ASP A 23 -13.20 -6.43 2.74
N PHE A 24 -12.14 -5.63 2.58
CA PHE A 24 -11.36 -5.10 3.68
C PHE A 24 -12.17 -4.03 4.43
N HIS A 25 -12.79 -3.07 3.73
CA HIS A 25 -13.67 -2.08 4.35
C HIS A 25 -14.82 -2.72 5.14
N ARG A 26 -15.46 -3.77 4.59
CA ARG A 26 -16.55 -4.48 5.29
C ARG A 26 -16.09 -5.20 6.55
N ALA A 27 -14.89 -5.77 6.56
CA ALA A 27 -14.37 -6.52 7.69
C ALA A 27 -13.95 -5.64 8.89
N HIS A 28 -13.87 -4.32 8.71
CA HIS A 28 -13.16 -3.43 9.64
C HIS A 28 -14.00 -2.27 10.22
N GLN A 29 -15.32 -2.41 10.28
CA GLN A 29 -16.24 -1.35 10.75
C GLN A 29 -16.21 -1.02 12.25
N GLU A 30 -15.58 -1.85 13.08
CA GLU A 30 -15.55 -1.64 14.54
C GLU A 30 -14.42 -0.69 14.96
N PRO A 31 -14.69 0.31 15.84
CA PRO A 31 -13.69 1.25 16.37
C PRO A 31 -12.49 0.50 16.93
N THR A 32 -11.28 1.01 16.69
CA THR A 32 -10.07 0.32 17.17
C THR A 32 -9.15 1.23 17.94
N MET A 33 -8.53 0.64 18.95
CA MET A 33 -7.60 1.33 19.80
C MET A 33 -6.21 1.24 19.20
N ILE A 34 -5.59 2.38 18.90
CA ILE A 34 -4.15 2.46 18.61
C ILE A 34 -3.40 3.10 19.78
N PRO A 35 -2.10 2.81 19.95
CA PRO A 35 -1.29 3.51 20.94
C PRO A 35 -1.28 5.03 20.71
N GLN A 36 -1.41 5.83 21.78
CA GLN A 36 -1.35 7.30 21.73
C GLN A 36 -0.12 7.82 20.96
N GLU A 37 1.04 7.20 21.14
CA GLU A 37 2.27 7.60 20.44
C GLU A 37 2.14 7.48 18.92
N VAL A 38 1.48 6.41 18.44
CA VAL A 38 1.20 6.21 17.01
C VAL A 38 0.27 7.30 16.51
N TYR A 39 -0.79 7.59 17.26
CA TYR A 39 -1.76 8.65 16.93
C TYR A 39 -1.09 10.03 16.85
N GLU A 40 -0.30 10.41 17.86
CA GLU A 40 0.40 11.69 17.90
C GLU A 40 1.39 11.82 16.75
N ARG A 41 2.10 10.73 16.44
CA ARG A 41 3.06 10.72 15.34
C ARG A 41 2.38 10.79 13.98
N LEU A 42 1.23 10.14 13.82
CA LEU A 42 0.39 10.21 12.62
C LEU A 42 -0.17 11.62 12.43
N SER A 43 -0.74 12.22 13.48
CA SER A 43 -1.24 13.60 13.45
C SER A 43 -0.14 14.60 13.09
N ARG A 44 1.05 14.44 13.64
CA ARG A 44 2.23 15.24 13.27
C ARG A 44 2.65 15.00 11.82
N TRP A 45 2.72 13.75 11.37
CA TRP A 45 3.06 13.41 9.99
C TRP A 45 2.05 13.99 9.00
N ILE A 46 0.75 14.00 9.29
CA ILE A 46 -0.26 14.65 8.44
C ILE A 46 -0.02 16.17 8.37
N SER A 47 0.23 16.80 9.51
CA SER A 47 0.29 18.27 9.63
C SER A 47 1.61 18.88 9.13
N ASP A 48 2.73 18.16 9.22
CA ASP A 48 4.06 18.66 8.86
C ASP A 48 4.37 18.40 7.39
N SER A 49 4.55 19.45 6.58
CA SER A 49 4.87 19.34 5.15
C SER A 49 6.28 18.79 4.87
N ALA A 50 7.20 18.86 5.85
CA ALA A 50 8.53 18.26 5.74
C ALA A 50 8.50 16.75 6.01
N SER A 51 7.48 16.25 6.70
CA SER A 51 7.32 14.83 6.99
C SER A 51 6.65 14.14 5.79
N LYS A 52 7.45 13.38 5.03
CA LYS A 52 7.01 12.70 3.81
C LYS A 52 6.68 11.23 4.06
N ILE A 53 7.54 10.48 4.75
CA ILE A 53 7.32 9.05 5.03
C ILE A 53 7.07 8.82 6.51
N MET A 54 6.12 7.93 6.80
CA MET A 54 5.92 7.31 8.10
C MET A 54 5.68 5.81 7.92
N TRP A 55 6.37 4.99 8.70
CA TRP A 55 6.17 3.55 8.77
C TRP A 55 5.80 3.15 10.20
N VAL A 56 4.62 2.57 10.39
CA VAL A 56 4.19 2.01 11.67
C VAL A 56 4.34 0.49 11.64
N GLU A 57 5.25 -0.02 12.45
CA GLU A 57 5.46 -1.45 12.64
C GLU A 57 4.73 -1.94 13.88
N GLY A 58 3.80 -2.86 13.68
CA GLY A 58 3.06 -3.56 14.73
C GLY A 58 3.73 -4.87 15.16
N PRO A 59 3.18 -5.55 16.17
CA PRO A 59 3.68 -6.84 16.63
C PRO A 59 3.49 -7.94 15.57
N ALA A 60 4.54 -8.72 15.31
CA ALA A 60 4.55 -9.79 14.30
C ALA A 60 3.65 -11.00 14.61
N PHE A 61 3.15 -11.13 15.84
CA PHE A 61 2.46 -12.34 16.34
C PHE A 61 0.94 -12.24 16.36
N SER A 62 0.36 -11.15 15.87
CA SER A 62 -1.08 -11.02 15.65
C SER A 62 -1.34 -11.17 14.15
N PRO A 63 -1.43 -12.41 13.60
CA PRO A 63 -1.82 -12.60 12.21
C PRO A 63 -3.20 -11.96 11.99
N GLY A 64 -3.23 -10.92 11.16
CA GLY A 64 -4.42 -10.09 10.96
C GLY A 64 -4.64 -9.11 12.11
N SER A 65 -3.59 -8.41 12.58
CA SER A 65 -3.79 -7.31 13.52
C SER A 65 -4.55 -6.20 12.81
N THR A 66 -5.86 -6.27 12.99
CA THR A 66 -6.82 -5.33 12.41
C THR A 66 -6.55 -3.89 12.85
N ALA A 67 -5.77 -3.65 13.89
CA ALA A 67 -5.58 -2.31 14.45
C ALA A 67 -4.78 -1.37 13.54
N LEU A 68 -3.64 -1.79 13.01
CA LEU A 68 -2.86 -0.95 12.11
C LEU A 68 -3.50 -0.85 10.72
N SER A 69 -4.03 -1.97 10.23
CA SER A 69 -4.89 -2.03 9.05
C SER A 69 -6.08 -1.05 9.13
N LYS A 70 -6.76 -0.97 10.27
CA LYS A 70 -7.84 0.01 10.52
C LYS A 70 -7.32 1.44 10.61
N ALA A 71 -6.17 1.64 11.26
CA ALA A 71 -5.55 2.96 11.33
C ALA A 71 -5.18 3.50 9.94
N ALA A 72 -4.68 2.62 9.06
CA ALA A 72 -4.43 2.92 7.66
C ALA A 72 -5.73 3.22 6.89
N LEU A 73 -6.79 2.46 7.15
CA LEU A 73 -8.11 2.70 6.55
C LEU A 73 -8.66 4.08 6.92
N GLU A 74 -8.67 4.40 8.21
CA GLU A 74 -9.15 5.68 8.70
C GLU A 74 -8.26 6.85 8.27
N ALA A 75 -6.94 6.64 8.20
CA ALA A 75 -6.04 7.63 7.61
C ALA A 75 -6.42 7.91 6.15
N THR A 76 -6.71 6.86 5.36
CA THR A 76 -7.21 6.98 3.98
C THR A 76 -8.52 7.79 3.95
N ASP A 77 -9.51 7.43 4.77
CA ASP A 77 -10.81 8.11 4.81
C ASP A 77 -10.68 9.59 5.21
N LYS A 78 -9.80 9.91 6.18
CA LYS A 78 -9.54 11.29 6.61
C LYS A 78 -8.86 12.11 5.53
N VAL A 79 -7.88 11.54 4.82
CA VAL A 79 -7.19 12.20 3.72
C VAL A 79 -8.16 12.48 2.57
N LEU A 80 -8.97 11.49 2.19
CA LEU A 80 -10.01 11.64 1.16
C LEU A 80 -11.06 12.68 1.57
N SER A 81 -11.51 12.66 2.83
CA SER A 81 -12.48 13.64 3.37
C SER A 81 -11.92 15.06 3.41
N ALA A 82 -10.60 15.21 3.49
CA ALA A 82 -9.91 16.50 3.37
C ALA A 82 -9.75 16.97 1.91
N GLY A 83 -10.25 16.21 0.93
CA GLY A 83 -10.13 16.53 -0.50
C GLY A 83 -8.75 16.28 -1.08
N ILE A 84 -7.89 15.54 -0.37
CA ILE A 84 -6.55 15.19 -0.85
C ILE A 84 -6.64 13.87 -1.62
N PRO A 85 -6.14 13.80 -2.87
CA PRO A 85 -6.03 12.54 -3.59
C PRO A 85 -5.22 11.52 -2.78
N CYS A 86 -5.83 10.37 -2.52
CA CYS A 86 -5.22 9.28 -1.76
C CYS A 86 -5.18 8.02 -2.61
N ILE A 87 -4.01 7.40 -2.68
CA ILE A 87 -3.80 6.11 -3.31
C ILE A 87 -3.56 5.09 -2.20
N SER A 88 -4.39 4.06 -2.12
CA SER A 88 -4.33 3.07 -1.04
C SER A 88 -4.10 1.66 -1.56
N TYR A 89 -3.38 0.84 -0.81
CA TYR A 89 -3.29 -0.59 -1.09
C TYR A 89 -3.20 -1.37 0.22
N PHE A 90 -4.07 -2.37 0.35
CA PHE A 90 -4.12 -3.23 1.52
C PHE A 90 -3.78 -4.67 1.12
N CYS A 91 -2.55 -5.10 1.39
CA CYS A 91 -2.09 -6.44 1.06
C CYS A 91 -2.90 -7.47 1.86
N LYS A 92 -3.66 -8.33 1.17
CA LYS A 92 -4.42 -9.38 1.85
C LYS A 92 -3.51 -10.54 2.21
N SER A 93 -3.10 -10.64 3.47
CA SER A 93 -2.60 -11.91 4.02
C SER A 93 -3.76 -12.91 4.01
N ARG A 94 -3.65 -14.03 3.28
CA ARG A 94 -4.69 -15.08 3.21
C ARG A 94 -4.89 -15.84 4.54
N SER A 95 -4.92 -15.17 5.68
CA SER A 95 -5.39 -15.72 6.94
C SER A 95 -6.93 -15.72 7.08
N SER A 96 -7.67 -15.00 6.23
CA SER A 96 -9.15 -14.94 6.32
C SER A 96 -9.89 -15.97 5.45
N PHE A 97 -9.31 -16.42 4.33
CA PHE A 97 -10.01 -17.28 3.36
C PHE A 97 -9.84 -18.79 3.56
N ALA A 98 -8.99 -19.24 4.51
CA ALA A 98 -8.79 -20.67 4.76
C ALA A 98 -9.95 -21.35 5.55
N ARG A 99 -11.02 -20.62 5.92
CA ARG A 99 -12.15 -21.19 6.67
C ARG A 99 -13.49 -21.24 5.93
N SER A 100 -13.59 -20.77 4.68
CA SER A 100 -14.87 -20.78 3.96
C SER A 100 -14.97 -21.74 2.76
N ASN A 101 -13.88 -22.35 2.31
CA ASN A 101 -13.91 -23.35 1.21
C ASN A 101 -13.22 -24.68 1.52
N ALA A 102 -13.06 -25.06 2.79
CA ALA A 102 -12.71 -26.42 3.18
C ALA A 102 -13.96 -27.34 3.13
N GLY A 103 -14.57 -27.43 1.96
CA GLY A 103 -15.55 -28.46 1.57
C GLY A 103 -14.97 -29.46 0.57
N GLY A 104 -13.64 -29.50 0.39
CA GLY A 104 -12.97 -30.39 -0.54
C GLY A 104 -11.91 -31.23 0.15
N SER A 105 -12.24 -32.49 0.41
CA SER A 105 -11.31 -33.57 0.74
C SER A 105 -10.21 -33.69 -0.32
N GLY A 106 -8.94 -33.59 0.10
CA GLY A 106 -7.80 -33.86 -0.78
C GLY A 106 -6.47 -33.65 -0.07
N GLY A 107 -5.93 -34.72 0.53
CA GLY A 107 -4.55 -34.75 0.99
C GLY A 107 -3.59 -34.61 -0.18
N GLY A 108 -2.72 -33.60 -0.13
CA GLY A 108 -1.68 -33.37 -1.11
C GLY A 108 -0.58 -32.53 -0.49
N SER A 109 0.52 -33.20 -0.11
CA SER A 109 1.78 -32.56 0.26
C SER A 109 2.31 -31.76 -0.94
N GLY A 110 2.35 -30.42 -0.82
CA GLY A 110 2.93 -29.54 -1.81
C GLY A 110 3.17 -28.16 -1.19
N SER A 111 4.42 -27.85 -0.88
CA SER A 111 4.90 -26.62 -0.24
C SER A 111 4.90 -25.38 -1.16
N THR A 112 3.86 -25.20 -1.98
CA THR A 112 3.75 -24.21 -3.07
C THR A 112 2.64 -23.13 -3.00
N PRO A 113 1.70 -23.06 -2.02
CA PRO A 113 0.66 -22.01 -2.02
C PRO A 113 1.13 -20.61 -1.57
N ARG A 114 2.14 -20.52 -0.69
CA ARG A 114 2.56 -19.23 -0.09
C ARG A 114 3.42 -18.37 -1.03
N LEU A 115 4.28 -19.02 -1.83
CA LEU A 115 5.27 -18.33 -2.69
C LEU A 115 4.57 -17.54 -3.82
N ARG A 116 3.62 -18.19 -4.51
CA ARG A 116 2.83 -17.51 -5.56
C ARG A 116 2.06 -16.31 -5.01
N HIS A 117 1.48 -16.43 -3.82
CA HIS A 117 0.70 -15.35 -3.22
C HIS A 117 1.53 -14.08 -2.94
N ARG A 118 2.80 -14.21 -2.56
CA ARG A 118 3.67 -13.04 -2.29
C ARG A 118 4.10 -12.32 -3.55
N ASP A 119 4.38 -13.06 -4.62
CA ASP A 119 4.69 -12.50 -5.93
C ASP A 119 3.46 -11.83 -6.55
N ASP A 120 2.29 -12.48 -6.45
CA ASP A 120 1.00 -11.94 -6.87
C ASP A 120 0.67 -10.63 -6.13
N ALA A 121 1.02 -10.52 -4.84
CA ALA A 121 0.84 -9.28 -4.08
C ALA A 121 1.70 -8.11 -4.62
N VAL A 122 2.92 -8.38 -5.10
CA VAL A 122 3.75 -7.33 -5.73
C VAL A 122 3.13 -6.84 -7.04
N ILE A 123 2.61 -7.78 -7.84
CA ILE A 123 1.91 -7.47 -9.10
C ILE A 123 0.65 -6.67 -8.82
N SER A 124 -0.19 -7.15 -7.89
CA SER A 124 -1.40 -6.47 -7.47
C SER A 124 -1.13 -5.07 -6.93
N LEU A 125 -0.07 -4.89 -6.12
CA LEU A 125 0.35 -3.58 -5.63
C LEU A 125 0.66 -2.65 -6.80
N CYS A 126 1.59 -3.05 -7.68
CA CYS A 126 2.01 -2.19 -8.80
C CYS A 126 0.84 -1.83 -9.72
N TYR A 127 -0.04 -2.80 -10.02
CA TYR A 127 -1.17 -2.56 -10.91
C TYR A 127 -2.25 -1.71 -10.25
N SER A 128 -2.50 -1.90 -8.95
CA SER A 128 -3.41 -1.06 -8.18
C SER A 128 -2.94 0.39 -8.15
N MET A 129 -1.64 0.60 -7.93
CA MET A 129 -1.03 1.94 -7.97
C MET A 129 -1.18 2.59 -9.34
N ILE A 130 -0.89 1.88 -10.43
CA ILE A 130 -1.07 2.38 -11.82
C ILE A 130 -2.53 2.77 -12.04
N ARG A 131 -3.46 1.90 -11.66
CA ARG A 131 -4.89 2.15 -11.82
C ARG A 131 -5.31 3.40 -11.08
N GLN A 132 -4.99 3.53 -9.80
CA GLN A 132 -5.36 4.70 -9.01
C GLN A 132 -4.68 5.99 -9.49
N LEU A 133 -3.40 5.93 -9.88
CA LEU A 133 -2.69 7.07 -10.48
C LEU A 133 -3.40 7.57 -11.75
N ALA A 134 -3.87 6.66 -12.61
CA ALA A 134 -4.62 7.02 -13.82
C ALA A 134 -5.91 7.80 -13.51
N TYR A 135 -6.55 7.56 -12.37
CA TYR A 135 -7.77 8.25 -11.95
C TYR A 135 -7.53 9.61 -11.29
N VAL A 136 -6.29 9.92 -10.88
CA VAL A 136 -5.94 11.22 -10.28
C VAL A 136 -5.18 12.13 -11.25
N LEU A 137 -5.07 11.74 -12.52
CA LEU A 137 -4.47 12.58 -13.56
C LEU A 137 -5.26 13.88 -13.76
N PRO A 138 -4.58 15.00 -14.04
CA PRO A 138 -5.25 16.26 -14.33
C PRO A 138 -6.01 16.17 -15.65
N LEU A 139 -7.22 16.72 -15.69
CA LEU A 139 -8.04 16.77 -16.91
C LEU A 139 -7.46 17.72 -17.96
N GLU A 140 -6.81 18.79 -17.52
CA GLU A 140 -6.17 19.79 -18.37
C GLU A 140 -4.65 19.62 -18.39
N GLY A 141 -4.03 19.83 -19.54
CA GLY A 141 -2.57 19.78 -19.70
C GLY A 141 -1.95 18.38 -19.75
N PHE A 142 -2.69 17.33 -19.39
CA PHE A 142 -2.21 15.95 -19.55
C PHE A 142 -2.10 15.56 -21.02
N LYS A 143 -0.94 15.06 -21.42
CA LYS A 143 -0.69 14.47 -22.74
C LYS A 143 0.08 13.17 -22.54
N ALA A 144 -0.50 12.06 -23.00
CA ALA A 144 0.15 10.77 -22.87
C ALA A 144 1.40 10.72 -23.76
N ASP A 145 2.52 10.29 -23.18
CA ASP A 145 3.76 10.04 -23.92
C ASP A 145 3.84 8.59 -24.39
N LYS A 146 5.01 8.18 -24.91
CA LYS A 146 5.24 6.79 -25.37
C LYS A 146 5.25 5.77 -24.22
N ALA A 147 5.56 6.18 -22.99
CA ALA A 147 5.54 5.28 -21.85
C ALA A 147 4.10 4.95 -21.40
N LEU A 148 3.12 5.77 -21.80
CA LEU A 148 1.70 5.62 -21.52
C LEU A 148 0.86 5.15 -22.74
N ASP A 149 1.50 4.48 -23.71
CA ASP A 149 0.80 3.93 -24.88
C ASP A 149 0.06 2.62 -24.56
N ALA A 150 -0.93 2.25 -25.39
CA ALA A 150 -1.71 1.03 -25.21
C ALA A 150 -0.82 -0.22 -25.14
N ASN A 151 0.23 -0.27 -25.97
CA ASN A 151 1.17 -1.37 -26.04
C ASN A 151 1.93 -1.59 -24.71
N GLN A 152 2.18 -0.55 -23.92
CA GLN A 152 2.79 -0.70 -22.59
C GLN A 152 1.79 -1.36 -21.62
N PHE A 153 0.52 -0.95 -21.63
CA PHE A 153 -0.50 -1.53 -20.77
C PHE A 153 -0.84 -2.97 -21.16
N GLU A 154 -0.80 -3.32 -22.44
CA GLU A 154 -1.00 -4.71 -22.91
C GLU A 154 0.09 -5.69 -22.42
N LYS A 155 1.29 -5.19 -22.08
CA LYS A 155 2.35 -6.01 -21.46
C LYS A 155 2.08 -6.30 -19.99
N LEU A 156 1.10 -5.65 -19.37
CA LEU A 156 0.72 -5.87 -17.98
C LEU A 156 -0.15 -7.12 -17.84
N ASP A 157 0.47 -8.28 -18.09
CA ASP A 157 -0.19 -9.59 -18.21
C ASP A 157 -0.42 -10.35 -16.89
N GLY A 158 0.06 -9.79 -15.77
CA GLY A 158 -0.08 -10.39 -14.44
C GLY A 158 1.05 -11.33 -14.08
N THR A 159 2.19 -11.26 -14.78
CA THR A 159 3.40 -12.01 -14.47
C THR A 159 4.49 -11.13 -13.87
N LEU A 160 5.49 -11.71 -13.21
CA LEU A 160 6.65 -10.94 -12.72
C LEU A 160 7.43 -10.25 -13.85
N HIS A 161 7.34 -10.76 -15.08
CA HIS A 161 8.02 -10.18 -16.24
C HIS A 161 7.44 -8.83 -16.66
N SER A 162 6.20 -8.52 -16.27
CA SER A 162 5.55 -7.24 -16.56
C SER A 162 5.98 -6.12 -15.59
N LEU A 163 6.54 -6.46 -14.42
CA LEU A 163 6.85 -5.48 -13.36
C LEU A 163 7.83 -4.36 -13.79
N PRO A 164 8.88 -4.60 -14.60
CA PRO A 164 9.67 -3.50 -15.16
C PRO A 164 8.83 -2.50 -15.95
N THR A 165 7.89 -2.99 -16.77
CA THR A 165 6.97 -2.14 -17.54
C THR A 165 6.00 -1.42 -16.61
N ALA A 166 5.48 -2.10 -15.59
CA ALA A 166 4.61 -1.51 -14.58
C ALA A 166 5.28 -0.33 -13.86
N LEU A 167 6.54 -0.50 -13.40
CA LEU A 167 7.32 0.56 -12.76
C LEU A 167 7.58 1.74 -13.71
N ASN A 168 7.82 1.48 -15.00
CA ASN A 168 8.01 2.54 -16.00
C ASN A 168 6.73 3.34 -16.25
N ILE A 169 5.58 2.67 -16.40
CA ILE A 169 4.27 3.32 -16.51
C ILE A 169 4.01 4.16 -15.25
N MET A 170 4.27 3.61 -14.07
CA MET A 170 4.08 4.31 -12.80
C MET A 170 4.94 5.58 -12.72
N ASN A 171 6.21 5.49 -13.13
CA ASN A 171 7.10 6.66 -13.21
C ASN A 171 6.55 7.75 -14.14
N ALA A 172 6.05 7.38 -15.32
CA ALA A 172 5.46 8.32 -16.26
C ALA A 172 4.17 8.95 -15.73
N LEU A 173 3.31 8.18 -15.06
CA LEU A 173 2.10 8.70 -14.40
C LEU A 173 2.45 9.68 -13.27
N PHE A 174 3.52 9.42 -12.54
CA PHE A 174 3.97 10.28 -11.46
C PHE A 174 4.37 11.69 -11.92
N GLU A 175 4.81 11.88 -13.16
CA GLU A 175 5.11 13.22 -13.69
C GLU A 175 3.87 14.14 -13.68
N TYR A 176 2.68 13.54 -13.71
CA TYR A 176 1.40 14.24 -13.74
C TYR A 176 0.63 14.12 -12.42
N ALA A 177 1.25 13.60 -11.35
CA ALA A 177 0.60 13.49 -10.06
C ALA A 177 0.20 14.88 -9.52
N PRO A 178 -0.95 15.00 -8.82
CA PRO A 178 -1.39 16.26 -8.23
C PRO A 178 -0.33 16.90 -7.30
N PRO A 179 -0.39 18.23 -7.09
CA PRO A 179 0.55 18.95 -6.22
C PRO A 179 0.61 18.41 -4.78
N VAL A 180 -0.50 17.84 -4.30
CA VAL A 180 -0.59 17.17 -3.00
C VAL A 180 -1.20 15.79 -3.23
N ILE A 181 -0.49 14.75 -2.82
CA ILE A 181 -0.94 13.36 -2.93
C ILE A 181 -0.49 12.55 -1.72
N CYS A 182 -1.34 11.63 -1.28
CA CYS A 182 -1.04 10.71 -0.19
C CYS A 182 -1.06 9.27 -0.67
N PHE A 183 -0.18 8.44 -0.12
CA PHE A 183 -0.16 7.00 -0.29
C PHE A 183 -0.35 6.33 1.06
N VAL A 184 -1.20 5.31 1.10
CA VAL A 184 -1.40 4.46 2.28
C VAL A 184 -1.21 3.02 1.85
N ILE A 185 -0.16 2.36 2.34
CA ILE A 185 0.24 1.02 1.91
C ILE A 185 0.34 0.13 3.15
N ASP A 186 -0.63 -0.77 3.29
CA ASP A 186 -0.75 -1.68 4.41
C ASP A 186 -0.30 -3.10 4.04
N GLY A 187 0.35 -3.76 4.98
CA GLY A 187 0.67 -5.19 4.88
C GLY A 187 1.88 -5.53 4.01
N LEU A 188 2.79 -4.60 3.76
CA LEU A 188 3.92 -4.83 2.84
C LEU A 188 4.89 -5.94 3.30
N GLN A 189 4.86 -6.36 4.57
CA GLN A 189 5.58 -7.54 5.06
C GLN A 189 5.12 -8.87 4.42
N ASP A 190 3.90 -8.88 3.88
CA ASP A 190 3.30 -10.04 3.23
C ASP A 190 3.54 -10.06 1.71
N ALA A 191 4.12 -9.01 1.15
CA ALA A 191 4.46 -8.91 -0.26
C ALA A 191 5.94 -9.21 -0.51
N GLY A 192 6.21 -9.85 -1.66
CA GLY A 192 7.57 -10.08 -2.15
C GLY A 192 8.26 -11.32 -1.60
N ASP A 193 8.98 -11.97 -2.49
CA ASP A 193 9.88 -13.10 -2.20
C ASP A 193 11.19 -12.91 -2.99
N ARG A 194 12.08 -13.91 -3.00
CA ARG A 194 13.43 -13.85 -3.60
C ARG A 194 13.47 -13.19 -4.98
N ASP A 195 12.53 -13.50 -5.86
CA ASP A 195 12.55 -13.02 -7.24
C ASP A 195 11.84 -11.67 -7.43
N SER A 196 10.87 -11.34 -6.57
CA SER A 196 10.03 -10.15 -6.68
C SER A 196 10.40 -9.00 -5.74
N ILE A 197 11.18 -9.27 -4.68
CA ILE A 197 11.60 -8.27 -3.68
C ILE A 197 12.37 -7.10 -4.30
N LYS A 198 13.13 -7.35 -5.38
CA LYS A 198 13.83 -6.30 -6.13
C LYS A 198 12.86 -5.28 -6.77
N TYR A 199 11.66 -5.70 -7.14
CA TYR A 199 10.65 -4.79 -7.71
C TYR A 199 9.98 -3.96 -6.62
N LEU A 200 9.74 -4.54 -5.43
CA LEU A 200 9.33 -3.77 -4.26
C LEU A 200 10.39 -2.73 -3.88
N TRP A 201 11.66 -3.10 -3.90
CA TRP A 201 12.76 -2.17 -3.66
C TRP A 201 12.76 -1.00 -4.66
N ASN A 202 12.63 -1.31 -5.96
CA ASN A 202 12.56 -0.28 -7.01
C ASN A 202 11.32 0.59 -6.86
N PHE A 203 10.19 0.04 -6.42
CA PHE A 203 8.98 0.79 -6.08
C PHE A 203 9.22 1.77 -4.93
N ILE A 204 9.88 1.35 -3.84
CA ILE A 204 10.22 2.25 -2.73
C ILE A 204 11.18 3.37 -3.20
N ILE A 205 12.18 3.05 -4.04
CA ILE A 205 13.06 4.06 -4.63
C ILE A 205 12.25 5.06 -5.46
N LEU A 206 11.37 4.57 -6.34
CA LEU A 206 10.50 5.39 -7.19
C LEU A 206 9.70 6.40 -6.35
N LEU A 207 9.06 5.93 -5.27
CA LEU A 207 8.32 6.78 -4.35
C LEU A 207 9.20 7.85 -3.69
N ARG A 208 10.43 7.48 -3.27
CA ARG A 208 11.39 8.43 -2.70
C ARG A 208 11.85 9.49 -3.70
N GLU A 209 12.03 9.14 -4.97
CA GLU A 209 12.36 10.13 -5.99
C GLU A 209 11.25 11.17 -6.13
N GLN A 210 9.97 10.77 -6.08
CA GLN A 210 8.85 11.71 -6.10
C GLN A 210 8.85 12.66 -4.90
N MET A 211 9.42 12.23 -3.78
CA MET A 211 9.56 13.06 -2.59
C MET A 211 10.75 14.02 -2.64
N LYS A 212 11.66 13.91 -3.61
CA LYS A 212 12.74 14.91 -3.76
C LYS A 212 12.26 16.18 -4.44
N ASP A 213 11.17 16.09 -5.19
CA ASP A 213 10.53 17.25 -5.80
C ASP A 213 9.96 18.17 -4.69
N SER A 214 10.50 19.38 -4.60
CA SER A 214 10.06 20.38 -3.63
C SER A 214 8.82 21.15 -4.08
N SER A 215 8.41 21.01 -5.35
CA SER A 215 7.20 21.63 -5.88
C SER A 215 5.93 20.85 -5.52
N ARG A 216 6.07 19.62 -5.00
CA ARG A 216 4.96 18.72 -4.67
C ARG A 216 5.08 18.19 -3.23
N VAL A 217 3.93 17.99 -2.60
CA VAL A 217 3.80 17.35 -1.29
C VAL A 217 3.32 15.92 -1.50
N CYS A 218 4.26 14.97 -1.48
CA CYS A 218 3.97 13.54 -1.50
C CYS A 218 4.16 12.98 -0.09
N LYS A 219 3.08 12.39 0.47
CA LYS A 219 3.07 11.75 1.78
C LYS A 219 2.82 10.27 1.65
N ILE A 220 3.54 9.44 2.40
CA ILE A 220 3.37 7.99 2.40
C ILE A 220 3.30 7.45 3.82
N LEU A 221 2.24 6.70 4.09
CA LEU A 221 2.07 5.89 5.28
C LEU A 221 2.25 4.41 4.91
N PHE A 222 3.18 3.75 5.58
CA PHE A 222 3.28 2.30 5.59
C PHE A 222 2.79 1.76 6.93
N THR A 223 2.02 0.67 6.91
CA THR A 223 1.63 -0.08 8.10
C THR A 223 1.97 -1.55 7.90
N THR A 224 2.57 -2.19 8.90
CA THR A 224 2.96 -3.60 8.82
C THR A 224 2.72 -4.33 10.12
N ASP A 225 2.33 -5.61 10.05
CA ASP A 225 2.33 -6.52 11.20
C ASP A 225 3.71 -7.19 11.27
N GLY A 226 4.62 -6.58 12.04
CA GLY A 226 6.00 -6.99 12.12
C GLY A 226 6.86 -6.42 10.99
N ARG A 227 8.04 -7.02 10.85
CA ARG A 227 9.15 -6.45 10.09
C ARG A 227 8.99 -6.65 8.59
N SER A 228 9.26 -5.60 7.80
CA SER A 228 9.33 -5.66 6.34
C SER A 228 10.75 -5.36 5.87
N GLU A 229 11.39 -6.34 5.22
CA GLU A 229 12.78 -6.21 4.78
C GLU A 229 13.01 -5.03 3.83
N VAL A 230 12.05 -4.79 2.93
CA VAL A 230 12.14 -3.69 1.96
C VAL A 230 12.02 -2.33 2.65
N LEU A 231 11.18 -2.23 3.69
CA LEU A 231 11.01 -0.98 4.45
C LEU A 231 12.19 -0.74 5.39
N ASP A 232 12.78 -1.75 6.01
CA ASP A 232 13.98 -1.57 6.84
C ASP A 232 15.15 -0.94 6.06
N ARG A 233 15.32 -1.35 4.81
CA ARG A 233 16.35 -0.79 3.93
C ARG A 233 15.90 0.54 3.31
N GLY A 234 14.59 0.68 3.12
CA GLY A 234 13.98 1.73 2.33
C GLY A 234 13.46 2.89 3.16
N THR A 235 13.57 2.84 4.49
CA THR A 235 13.15 3.86 5.46
C THR A 235 14.27 4.26 6.40
N GLU A 236 14.22 5.50 6.90
CA GLU A 236 15.10 5.99 7.95
C GLU A 236 14.54 5.68 9.33
N VAL A 237 15.41 5.58 10.34
CA VAL A 237 15.01 5.27 11.73
C VAL A 237 13.94 6.24 12.26
N ARG A 238 14.00 7.53 11.88
CA ARG A 238 13.03 8.55 12.30
C ARG A 238 11.67 8.48 11.61
N GLU A 239 11.60 7.76 10.50
CA GLU A 239 10.38 7.50 9.73
C GLU A 239 9.63 6.28 10.32
N ARG A 240 10.34 5.40 11.05
CA ARG A 240 9.77 4.21 11.69
C ARG A 240 9.22 4.51 13.09
N VAL A 241 8.04 3.96 13.37
CA VAL A 241 7.34 3.99 14.65
C VAL A 241 7.00 2.57 15.05
N ASP A 242 7.38 2.19 16.26
CA ASP A 242 7.16 0.85 16.78
C ASP A 242 5.91 0.84 17.66
N ALA A 243 4.81 0.33 17.12
CA ALA A 243 3.53 0.22 17.81
C ALA A 243 3.50 -0.93 18.83
N SER A 244 4.55 -1.75 18.92
CA SER A 244 4.64 -2.89 19.85
C SER A 244 5.30 -2.53 21.18
N ARG A 245 6.10 -1.46 21.24
CA ARG A 245 6.80 -0.99 22.46
C ARG A 245 5.90 -0.80 23.68
N PRO A 246 4.66 -0.28 23.56
CA PRO A 246 3.77 -0.16 24.71
C PRO A 246 3.35 -1.51 25.30
N VAL A 247 3.31 -2.58 24.50
CA VAL A 247 2.89 -3.93 24.92
C VAL A 247 3.99 -4.62 25.74
N GLN A 248 5.26 -4.31 25.51
CA GLN A 248 6.38 -4.98 26.17
C GLN A 248 6.86 -4.28 27.45
N ALA A 249 6.54 -3.00 27.65
CA ALA A 249 7.15 -2.21 28.73
C ALA A 249 6.64 -2.53 30.15
N ARG A 250 5.45 -3.14 30.35
CA ARG A 250 4.94 -3.47 31.70
C ARG A 250 4.03 -4.71 31.68
N GLY A 251 4.42 -5.73 32.44
CA GLY A 251 3.75 -7.04 32.48
C GLY A 251 2.25 -7.00 32.78
N GLY A 252 1.44 -7.22 31.73
CA GLY A 252 0.13 -7.86 31.84
C GLY A 252 -1.01 -7.05 32.46
N ARG A 253 -0.93 -5.72 32.54
CA ARG A 253 -2.10 -4.89 32.91
C ARG A 253 -2.55 -4.05 31.73
N SER A 254 -3.85 -4.13 31.41
CA SER A 254 -4.53 -3.22 30.50
C SER A 254 -4.39 -1.79 31.04
N PHE A 255 -3.82 -0.87 30.24
CA PHE A 255 -3.66 0.52 30.64
C PHE A 255 -4.56 1.48 29.82
N PRO A 256 -5.04 2.57 30.46
CA PRO A 256 -5.68 3.69 29.80
C PRO A 256 -4.63 4.54 29.07
N GLY A 257 -4.92 4.97 27.85
CA GLY A 257 -3.99 5.71 26.99
C GLY A 257 -3.93 5.21 25.54
N GLY A 258 -4.84 4.33 25.13
CA GLY A 258 -5.11 4.11 23.72
C GLY A 258 -6.12 5.14 23.21
N VAL A 259 -5.95 5.56 21.97
CA VAL A 259 -6.90 6.43 21.27
C VAL A 259 -7.82 5.53 20.47
N TYR A 260 -9.13 5.70 20.66
CA TYR A 260 -10.11 5.12 19.76
C TYR A 260 -10.11 5.92 18.48
N ILE A 261 -9.88 5.20 17.40
CA ILE A 261 -9.90 5.70 16.05
C ILE A 261 -10.99 4.91 15.31
#